data_AF-A0A179F5K2-F1
#
_entry.id   AF-A0A179F5K2-F1
#
_cell.length_a   1.000
_cell.length_b   1.000
_cell.length_c   1.000
_cell.angle_alpha   90.00
_cell.angle_beta   90.00
_cell.angle_gamma   90.00
#
_symmetry.space_group_name_H-M   'P 1'
#
loop_
_entity.id
_entity.type
_entity.pdbx_description
1 polymer ?
#
loop_
_entity_poly.entity_id
_entity_poly.type
_entity_poly.pdbx_seq_one_letter_code
_entity_poly.pdbx_strand_id
1 'polypeptide(L)'
;MPDLSPHLCRDFLALHILFARQHDPYINAEAVIHLWYSAKMPSMLWNHVAIVMKEYFEDFEASIEDKLRDPNKAKAGTKLFPLSCTLGWTRNNIDFQCCLREDGWQLLRDVLKQRDQISSEDAAAIRALDLEKNSEPLNVAAARMTHSRFLGLCKWRNDGMLLPFGHPRDDFDMFNP
;
A
#
# COMPACT_ATOMS: atom_id res chain seq x y z
N MET A 1 9.61 12.99 11.85
CA MET A 1 9.24 13.19 10.44
C MET A 1 7.72 13.13 10.36
N PRO A 2 7.04 13.91 9.51
CA PRO A 2 5.61 13.70 9.32
C PRO A 2 5.42 12.27 8.77
N ASP A 3 4.65 11.44 9.49
CA ASP A 3 4.29 10.07 9.12
C ASP A 3 3.65 10.11 7.72
N LEU A 4 4.47 9.92 6.68
CA LEU A 4 3.99 9.75 5.33
C LEU A 4 3.34 8.37 5.30
N SER A 5 2.01 8.40 5.37
CA SER A 5 1.23 7.29 5.83
C SER A 5 1.29 6.10 4.86
N PRO A 6 1.39 4.85 5.34
CA PRO A 6 1.14 3.63 4.56
C PRO A 6 -0.13 3.71 3.69
N HIS A 7 -1.11 4.51 4.11
CA HIS A 7 -2.32 4.80 3.35
C HIS A 7 -2.04 5.39 1.97
N LEU A 8 -1.01 6.24 1.80
CA LEU A 8 -0.67 6.80 0.49
C LEU A 8 -0.31 5.70 -0.53
N CYS A 9 0.50 4.73 -0.11
CA CYS A 9 0.92 3.64 -0.98
C CYS A 9 -0.28 2.76 -1.34
N ARG A 10 -1.13 2.45 -0.36
CA ARG A 10 -2.35 1.66 -0.57
C ARG A 10 -3.36 2.37 -1.45
N ASP A 11 -3.57 3.67 -1.26
CA ASP A 11 -4.43 4.52 -2.09
C ASP A 11 -3.96 4.50 -3.54
N PHE A 12 -2.66 4.75 -3.73
CA PHE A 12 -2.03 4.75 -5.05
C PHE A 12 -2.21 3.39 -5.73
N LEU A 13 -1.82 2.30 -5.09
CA LEU A 13 -1.97 0.95 -5.65
C LEU A 13 -3.43 0.60 -5.95
N ALA A 14 -4.32 0.83 -4.99
CA ALA A 14 -5.73 0.46 -5.11
C ALA A 14 -6.43 1.17 -6.27
N LEU A 15 -6.18 2.47 -6.44
CA LEU A 15 -6.73 3.22 -7.57
C LEU A 15 -6.31 2.56 -8.89
N HIS A 16 -5.00 2.33 -9.08
CA HIS A 16 -4.50 1.76 -10.32
C HIS A 16 -5.02 0.36 -10.61
N ILE A 17 -5.08 -0.50 -9.59
CA ILE A 17 -5.60 -1.86 -9.71
C ILE A 17 -7.09 -1.83 -10.10
N LEU A 18 -7.89 -0.99 -9.47
CA LEU A 18 -9.32 -0.89 -9.78
C LEU A 18 -9.60 -0.32 -11.18
N PHE A 19 -8.70 0.50 -11.73
CA PHE A 19 -8.81 1.04 -13.10
C PHE A 19 -8.17 0.16 -14.18
N ALA A 20 -7.49 -0.94 -13.81
CA ALA A 20 -6.81 -1.86 -14.71
C ALA A 20 -7.80 -2.84 -15.39
N ARG A 21 -8.60 -2.31 -16.33
CA ARG A 21 -9.67 -3.04 -17.04
C ARG A 21 -9.20 -4.21 -17.90
N GLN A 22 -7.92 -4.31 -18.18
CA GLN A 22 -7.31 -5.40 -18.94
C GLN A 22 -7.07 -6.68 -18.11
N HIS A 23 -7.32 -6.62 -16.79
CA HIS A 23 -7.19 -7.75 -15.87
C HIS A 23 -8.55 -8.21 -15.33
N ASP A 24 -8.57 -9.40 -14.74
CA ASP A 24 -9.76 -9.95 -14.11
C ASP A 24 -10.22 -9.04 -12.94
N PRO A 25 -11.46 -8.49 -13.00
CA PRO A 25 -11.97 -7.61 -11.96
C PRO A 25 -12.08 -8.28 -10.58
N TYR A 26 -12.26 -9.61 -10.51
CA TYR A 26 -12.31 -10.34 -9.24
C TYR A 26 -10.94 -10.38 -8.57
N ILE A 27 -9.88 -10.67 -9.34
CA ILE A 27 -8.50 -10.67 -8.83
C ILE A 27 -8.09 -9.25 -8.41
N ASN A 28 -8.47 -8.23 -9.19
CA ASN A 28 -8.24 -6.83 -8.82
C ASN A 28 -8.91 -6.47 -7.49
N ALA A 29 -10.19 -6.85 -7.32
CA ALA A 29 -10.92 -6.59 -6.08
C ALA A 29 -10.30 -7.32 -4.88
N GLU A 30 -9.92 -8.58 -5.06
CA GLU A 30 -9.27 -9.38 -4.01
C GLU A 30 -7.92 -8.78 -3.59
N ALA A 31 -7.08 -8.39 -4.56
CA ALA A 31 -5.82 -7.72 -4.29
C ALA A 31 -6.02 -6.42 -3.50
N VAL A 32 -7.00 -5.59 -3.89
CA VAL A 32 -7.34 -4.34 -3.19
C VAL A 32 -7.83 -4.60 -1.76
N ILE A 33 -8.69 -5.62 -1.56
CA ILE A 33 -9.16 -5.99 -0.22
C ILE A 33 -7.97 -6.35 0.69
N HIS A 34 -7.03 -7.14 0.20
CA HIS A 34 -5.86 -7.52 0.98
C HIS A 34 -4.90 -6.34 1.21
N LEU A 35 -4.67 -5.49 0.20
CA LEU A 35 -3.89 -4.26 0.33
C LEU A 35 -4.42 -3.34 1.45
N TRP A 36 -5.74 -3.30 1.67
CA TRP A 36 -6.33 -2.41 2.66
C TRP A 36 -6.46 -3.03 4.04
N TYR A 37 -6.85 -4.29 4.12
CA TYR A 37 -7.35 -4.89 5.36
C TYR A 37 -6.51 -6.03 5.90
N SER A 38 -5.51 -6.49 5.15
CA SER A 38 -4.62 -7.57 5.58
C SER A 38 -3.20 -7.05 5.80
N ALA A 39 -2.50 -7.56 6.81
CA ALA A 39 -1.10 -7.27 7.08
C ALA A 39 -0.17 -8.07 6.15
N LYS A 40 -0.69 -9.17 5.60
CA LYS A 40 -0.01 -10.03 4.64
C LYS A 40 -0.92 -10.28 3.45
N MET A 41 -0.33 -10.68 2.34
CA MET A 41 -1.06 -11.11 1.16
C MET A 41 -0.35 -12.27 0.47
N PRO A 42 -1.08 -13.06 -0.33
CA PRO A 42 -0.45 -14.12 -1.08
C PRO A 42 0.51 -13.60 -2.14
N SER A 43 1.66 -14.27 -2.29
CA SER A 43 2.63 -13.97 -3.35
C SER A 43 2.00 -13.95 -4.74
N MET A 44 0.99 -14.78 -5.01
CA MET A 44 0.21 -14.73 -6.26
C MET A 44 -0.49 -13.39 -6.48
N LEU A 45 -1.18 -12.87 -5.46
CA LEU A 45 -1.81 -11.55 -5.54
C LEU A 45 -0.78 -10.43 -5.60
N TRP A 46 0.36 -10.57 -4.92
CA TRP A 46 1.42 -9.57 -4.99
C TRP A 46 2.06 -9.50 -6.37
N ASN A 47 2.29 -10.66 -6.99
CA ASN A 47 2.75 -10.74 -8.38
C ASN A 47 1.73 -10.11 -9.33
N HIS A 48 0.44 -10.31 -9.08
CA HIS A 48 -0.62 -9.63 -9.83
C HIS A 48 -0.54 -8.11 -9.70
N VAL A 49 -0.42 -7.58 -8.47
CA VAL A 49 -0.19 -6.15 -8.24
C VAL A 49 1.04 -5.65 -9.01
N ALA A 50 2.15 -6.38 -8.95
CA ALA A 50 3.37 -6.02 -9.66
C ALA A 50 3.19 -6.01 -11.19
N ILE A 51 2.44 -6.96 -11.76
CA ILE A 51 2.14 -7.03 -13.20
C ILE A 51 1.27 -5.83 -13.61
N VAL A 52 0.16 -5.60 -12.91
CA VAL A 52 -0.76 -4.49 -13.19
C VAL A 52 0.00 -3.16 -13.15
N MET A 53 0.84 -3.01 -12.14
CA MET A 53 1.55 -1.76 -11.91
C MET A 53 2.80 -1.58 -12.77
N LYS A 54 3.32 -2.65 -13.40
CA LYS A 54 4.56 -2.62 -14.19
C LYS A 54 4.56 -1.48 -15.22
N GLU A 55 3.50 -1.39 -16.00
CA GLU A 55 3.41 -0.38 -17.07
C GLU A 55 3.26 1.03 -16.48
N TYR A 56 2.53 1.18 -15.37
CA TYR A 56 2.48 2.45 -14.65
C TYR A 56 3.85 2.83 -14.08
N PHE A 57 4.71 1.87 -13.75
CA PHE A 57 6.05 2.12 -13.23
C PHE A 57 7.02 2.60 -14.31
N GLU A 58 6.97 2.02 -15.50
CA GLU A 58 7.83 2.44 -16.62
C GLU A 58 7.53 3.91 -16.98
N ASP A 59 6.24 4.26 -17.07
CA ASP A 59 5.79 5.64 -17.30
C ASP A 59 6.19 6.58 -16.15
N PHE A 60 6.10 6.09 -14.92
CA PHE A 60 6.40 6.83 -13.71
C PHE A 60 7.90 7.12 -13.53
N GLU A 61 8.76 6.10 -13.70
CA GLU A 61 10.21 6.28 -13.60
C GLU A 61 10.72 7.23 -14.69
N ALA A 62 10.25 7.09 -15.94
CA ALA A 62 10.59 8.02 -17.02
C ALA A 62 10.15 9.46 -16.69
N SER A 63 8.92 9.63 -16.19
CA SER A 63 8.37 10.94 -15.83
C SER A 63 9.10 11.61 -14.66
N ILE A 64 9.61 10.83 -13.70
CA ILE A 64 10.44 11.34 -12.60
C ILE A 64 11.82 11.74 -13.12
N GLU A 65 12.47 10.88 -13.89
CA GLU A 65 13.82 11.14 -14.41
C GLU A 65 13.86 12.40 -15.28
N ASP A 66 12.87 12.59 -16.15
CA ASP A 66 12.74 13.79 -16.97
C ASP A 66 12.58 15.06 -16.13
N LYS A 67 11.82 14.99 -15.03
CA LYS A 67 11.59 16.15 -14.14
C LYS A 67 12.74 16.43 -13.18
N LEU A 68 13.54 15.43 -12.84
CA LEU A 68 14.78 15.58 -12.08
C LEU A 68 15.92 16.12 -12.96
N ARG A 69 15.91 15.83 -14.26
CA ARG A 69 16.91 16.32 -15.22
C ARG A 69 16.66 17.74 -15.70
N ASP A 70 15.49 18.34 -15.47
CA ASP A 70 15.16 19.69 -15.93
C ASP A 70 16.12 20.76 -15.32
N PRO A 71 17.04 21.32 -16.14
CA PRO A 71 18.08 22.24 -15.67
C PRO A 71 17.53 23.61 -15.26
N ASN A 72 16.25 23.92 -15.53
CA ASN A 72 15.63 25.18 -15.16
C ASN A 72 15.28 25.27 -13.67
N LYS A 73 15.14 24.14 -12.96
CA LYS A 73 14.91 24.12 -11.49
C LYS A 73 16.19 24.34 -10.68
N ALA A 74 17.36 24.05 -11.24
CA ALA A 74 18.65 24.27 -10.60
C ALA A 74 19.02 25.76 -10.44
N LYS A 75 18.30 26.68 -11.10
CA LYS A 75 18.58 28.13 -11.09
C LYS A 75 17.67 28.95 -10.19
N ALA A 76 16.60 28.38 -9.64
CA ALA A 76 15.69 29.09 -8.74
C ALA A 76 16.20 28.97 -7.29
N GLY A 77 17.19 29.80 -6.93
CA GLY A 77 17.77 29.91 -5.59
C GLY A 77 16.81 30.48 -4.53
N THR A 78 15.63 29.90 -4.37
CA THR A 78 14.59 30.41 -3.48
C THR A 78 14.17 29.33 -2.50
N LYS A 79 14.64 29.47 -1.25
CA LYS A 79 14.19 28.87 0.03
C LYS A 79 13.53 27.49 -0.02
N LEU A 80 14.18 26.51 0.64
CA LEU A 80 13.69 25.18 1.02
C LEU A 80 12.18 25.15 1.33
N PHE A 81 11.35 24.91 0.32
CA PHE A 81 10.07 24.26 0.47
C PHE A 81 10.22 22.87 -0.13
N PRO A 82 9.69 21.80 0.52
CA PRO A 82 9.81 20.46 -0.02
C PRO A 82 9.19 20.47 -1.42
N LEU A 83 10.02 20.19 -2.43
CA LEU A 83 9.68 20.27 -3.84
C LEU A 83 8.50 19.31 -4.07
N SER A 84 7.29 19.83 -4.26
CA SER A 84 6.17 19.01 -4.69
C SER A 84 6.33 18.77 -6.19
N CYS A 85 6.34 17.49 -6.58
CA CYS A 85 6.35 17.08 -7.97
C CYS A 85 4.94 16.58 -8.32
N THR A 86 4.31 17.25 -9.27
CA THR A 86 3.07 16.79 -9.90
C THR A 86 3.44 15.86 -11.03
N LEU A 87 2.99 14.61 -11.00
CA LEU A 87 3.09 13.66 -12.10
C LEU A 87 1.71 13.46 -12.71
N GLY A 88 1.62 13.52 -14.03
CA GLY A 88 0.38 13.33 -14.77
C GLY A 88 0.60 12.31 -15.86
N TRP A 89 -0.32 11.37 -16.01
CA TRP A 89 -0.30 10.33 -17.03
C TRP A 89 -1.72 10.05 -17.51
N THR A 90 -1.87 9.62 -18.75
CA THR A 90 -3.18 9.37 -19.36
C THR A 90 -3.28 7.91 -19.75
N ARG A 91 -4.40 7.26 -19.39
CA ARG A 91 -4.65 5.87 -19.78
C ARG A 91 -6.12 5.56 -19.95
N ASN A 92 -6.48 4.85 -21.02
CA ASN A 92 -7.87 4.49 -21.32
C ASN A 92 -8.82 5.71 -21.34
N ASN A 93 -8.36 6.86 -21.85
CA ASN A 93 -9.05 8.16 -21.82
C ASN A 93 -9.34 8.70 -20.41
N ILE A 94 -8.57 8.26 -19.42
CA ILE A 94 -8.60 8.78 -18.05
C ILE A 94 -7.27 9.48 -17.79
N ASP A 95 -7.35 10.76 -17.44
CA ASP A 95 -6.19 11.53 -17.01
C ASP A 95 -6.01 11.38 -15.50
N PHE A 96 -4.84 10.92 -15.11
CA PHE A 96 -4.43 10.82 -13.72
C PHE A 96 -3.45 11.93 -13.42
N GLN A 97 -3.61 12.55 -12.25
CA GLN A 97 -2.69 13.54 -11.75
C GLN A 97 -2.46 13.30 -10.26
N CYS A 98 -1.20 13.14 -9.88
CA CYS A 98 -0.80 12.93 -8.50
C CYS A 98 0.26 13.96 -8.15
N CYS A 99 0.04 14.68 -7.05
CA CYS A 99 0.96 15.70 -6.55
C CYS A 99 1.47 15.25 -5.19
N LEU A 100 2.73 14.83 -5.15
CA LEU A 100 3.40 14.40 -3.93
C LEU A 100 4.69 15.18 -3.74
N ARG A 101 5.13 15.25 -2.49
CA ARG A 101 6.48 15.68 -2.15
C ARG A 101 7.48 14.60 -2.57
N GLU A 102 8.73 14.99 -2.70
CA GLU A 102 9.83 14.10 -3.10
C GLU A 102 9.96 12.86 -2.18
N ASP A 103 9.77 13.03 -0.87
CA ASP A 103 9.76 11.94 0.11
C ASP A 103 8.63 10.94 -0.13
N GLY A 104 7.44 11.41 -0.52
CA GLY A 104 6.32 10.54 -0.91
C GLY A 104 6.57 9.77 -2.20
N TRP A 105 7.25 10.38 -3.17
CA TRP A 105 7.66 9.68 -4.39
C TRP A 105 8.73 8.63 -4.14
N GLN A 106 9.71 8.94 -3.28
CA GLN A 106 10.72 7.98 -2.88
C GLN A 106 10.10 6.82 -2.09
N LEU A 107 9.16 7.09 -1.18
CA LEU A 107 8.44 6.05 -0.45
C LEU A 107 7.70 5.09 -1.38
N LEU A 108 6.93 5.63 -2.34
CA LEU A 108 6.27 4.81 -3.35
C LEU A 108 7.30 3.95 -4.07
N ARG A 109 8.42 4.54 -4.51
CA ARG A 109 9.49 3.80 -5.18
C ARG A 109 10.07 2.67 -4.32
N ASP A 110 10.28 2.92 -3.03
CA ASP A 110 10.89 1.97 -2.11
C ASP A 110 9.96 0.80 -1.80
N VAL A 111 8.70 1.07 -1.50
CA VAL A 111 7.64 0.04 -1.31
C VAL A 111 7.56 -0.89 -2.51
N LEU A 112 7.73 -0.33 -3.70
CA LEU A 112 7.63 -1.07 -4.96
C LEU A 112 8.89 -1.86 -5.32
N LYS A 113 10.05 -1.47 -4.76
CA LYS A 113 11.34 -2.13 -4.96
C LYS A 113 11.65 -3.18 -3.91
N GLN A 114 11.13 -3.03 -2.69
CA GLN A 114 11.52 -3.86 -1.57
C GLN A 114 10.95 -5.28 -1.73
N ARG A 115 11.88 -6.24 -1.79
CA ARG A 115 11.66 -7.65 -2.22
C ARG A 115 12.16 -8.66 -1.19
N ASP A 116 12.31 -8.24 0.06
CA ASP A 116 12.69 -9.19 1.10
C ASP A 116 11.43 -9.62 1.84
N GLN A 117 11.21 -10.94 1.87
CA GLN A 117 10.25 -11.55 2.77
C GLN A 117 10.64 -11.14 4.18
N ILE A 118 9.93 -10.16 4.73
CA ILE A 118 10.05 -9.82 6.15
C ILE A 118 9.75 -11.10 6.92
N SER A 119 10.60 -11.44 7.88
CA SER A 119 10.40 -12.65 8.67
C SER A 119 9.01 -12.60 9.33
N SER A 120 8.37 -13.75 9.54
CA SER A 120 7.06 -13.74 10.18
C SER A 120 7.10 -13.12 11.58
N GLU A 121 8.27 -13.12 12.24
CA GLU A 121 8.48 -12.51 13.55
C GLU A 121 8.49 -10.98 13.47
N ASP A 122 9.22 -10.41 12.51
CA ASP A 122 9.26 -8.96 12.29
C ASP A 122 7.88 -8.43 11.89
N ALA A 123 7.17 -9.14 11.02
CA ALA A 123 5.80 -8.80 10.64
C ALA A 123 4.85 -8.82 11.85
N ALA A 124 5.00 -9.80 12.75
CA ALA A 124 4.22 -9.87 13.99
C ALA A 124 4.56 -8.72 14.95
N ALA A 125 5.84 -8.33 15.03
CA ALA A 125 6.30 -7.21 15.85
C ALA A 125 5.76 -5.85 15.35
N ILE A 126 5.87 -5.59 14.04
CA ILE A 126 5.30 -4.39 13.41
C ILE A 126 3.80 -4.33 13.66
N ARG A 127 3.10 -5.46 13.53
CA ARG A 127 1.67 -5.53 13.78
C ARG A 127 1.31 -5.27 15.25
N ALA A 128 2.07 -5.83 16.19
CA ALA A 128 1.83 -5.58 17.61
C ALA A 128 1.93 -4.08 17.94
N LEU A 129 2.94 -3.39 17.38
CA LEU A 129 3.11 -1.95 17.54
C LEU A 129 1.97 -1.15 16.89
N ASP A 130 1.52 -1.54 15.70
CA ASP A 130 0.38 -0.92 15.01
C ASP A 130 -0.92 -1.07 15.82
N LEU A 131 -1.16 -2.26 16.38
CA LEU A 131 -2.31 -2.51 17.24
C LEU A 131 -2.28 -1.66 18.50
N GLU A 132 -1.12 -1.52 19.13
CA GLU A 132 -0.96 -0.67 20.32
C GLU A 132 -1.22 0.81 20.01
N LYS A 133 -0.76 1.30 18.86
CA LYS A 133 -0.93 2.71 18.44
C LYS A 133 -2.36 3.02 17.99
N ASN A 134 -2.98 2.11 17.21
CA ASN A 134 -4.16 2.42 16.40
C ASN A 134 -5.45 1.68 16.81
N SER A 135 -5.39 0.71 17.73
CA SER A 135 -6.55 -0.10 18.10
C SER A 135 -7.12 0.23 19.49
N GLU A 136 -8.44 0.11 19.63
CA GLU A 136 -9.08 0.25 20.94
C GLU A 136 -8.64 -0.88 21.92
N PRO A 137 -8.59 -0.62 23.23
CA PRO A 137 -8.31 -1.65 24.22
C PRO A 137 -9.30 -2.84 24.17
N LEU A 138 -8.81 -4.07 24.36
CA LEU A 138 -9.64 -5.29 24.23
C LEU A 138 -10.78 -5.36 25.24
N ASN A 139 -10.60 -4.84 26.45
CA ASN A 139 -11.66 -4.76 27.46
C ASN A 139 -12.83 -3.87 27.00
N VAL A 140 -12.53 -2.76 26.31
CA VAL A 140 -13.56 -1.87 25.74
C VAL A 140 -14.29 -2.56 24.59
N ALA A 141 -13.55 -3.23 23.69
CA ALA A 141 -14.14 -4.00 22.60
C ALA A 141 -15.04 -5.13 23.11
N ALA A 142 -14.59 -5.88 24.12
CA ALA A 142 -15.34 -6.98 24.73
C ALA A 142 -16.66 -6.53 25.36
N ALA A 143 -16.71 -5.34 25.97
CA ALA A 143 -17.92 -4.81 26.57
C ALA A 143 -18.98 -4.37 25.54
N ARG A 144 -18.56 -4.06 24.29
CA ARG A 144 -19.43 -3.48 23.25
C ARG A 144 -19.83 -4.48 22.16
N MET A 145 -19.14 -5.61 22.04
CA MET A 145 -19.32 -6.57 20.96
C MET A 145 -19.95 -7.87 21.47
N THR A 146 -20.66 -8.57 20.59
CA THR A 146 -21.03 -9.96 20.86
C THR A 146 -19.78 -10.83 20.97
N HIS A 147 -19.88 -11.95 21.68
CA HIS A 147 -18.74 -12.87 21.88
C HIS A 147 -18.12 -13.33 20.54
N SER A 148 -18.95 -13.67 19.55
CA SER A 148 -18.48 -14.07 18.22
C SER A 148 -17.69 -12.96 17.51
N ARG A 149 -18.18 -11.71 17.56
CA ARG A 149 -17.51 -10.56 16.96
C ARG A 149 -16.20 -10.23 17.68
N PHE A 150 -16.18 -10.32 19.00
CA PHE A 150 -14.98 -10.13 19.79
C PHE A 150 -13.89 -11.17 19.46
N LEU A 151 -14.27 -12.46 19.37
CA LEU A 151 -13.33 -13.51 18.96
C LEU A 151 -12.81 -13.29 17.54
N GLY A 152 -13.66 -12.84 16.61
CA GLY A 152 -13.26 -12.45 15.26
C GLY A 152 -12.23 -11.31 15.26
N LEU A 153 -12.45 -10.28 16.08
CA LEU A 153 -11.50 -9.19 16.26
C LEU A 153 -10.16 -9.67 16.83
N CYS A 154 -10.18 -10.49 17.90
CA CYS A 154 -8.96 -11.05 18.49
C CYS A 154 -8.18 -11.87 17.46
N LYS A 155 -8.87 -12.68 16.65
CA LYS A 155 -8.25 -13.42 15.55
C LYS A 155 -7.60 -12.48 14.55
N TRP A 156 -8.32 -11.49 14.03
CA TRP A 156 -7.79 -10.51 13.07
C TRP A 156 -6.62 -9.67 13.63
N ARG A 157 -6.63 -9.38 14.93
CA ARG A 157 -5.49 -8.73 15.58
C ARG A 157 -4.27 -9.64 15.59
N ASN A 158 -4.46 -10.92 15.93
CA ASN A 158 -3.37 -11.88 16.02
C ASN A 158 -2.77 -12.23 14.64
N ASP A 159 -3.61 -12.49 13.64
CA ASP A 159 -3.16 -12.95 12.33
C ASP A 159 -3.02 -11.81 11.31
N GLY A 160 -3.66 -10.67 11.55
CA GLY A 160 -3.64 -9.52 10.66
C GLY A 160 -4.37 -9.76 9.35
N MET A 161 -5.16 -10.82 9.18
CA MET A 161 -5.69 -11.23 7.88
C MET A 161 -7.21 -11.11 7.82
N LEU A 162 -7.72 -10.47 6.77
CA LEU A 162 -9.15 -10.46 6.48
C LEU A 162 -9.52 -11.70 5.68
N LEU A 163 -9.80 -12.80 6.38
CA LEU A 163 -10.14 -14.08 5.76
C LEU A 163 -11.46 -14.66 6.29
N PRO A 164 -12.23 -15.35 5.44
CA PRO A 164 -13.34 -16.20 5.89
C PRO A 164 -12.88 -17.23 6.92
N PHE A 165 -13.81 -17.67 7.77
CA PHE A 165 -13.51 -18.75 8.72
C PHE A 165 -13.10 -20.03 7.99
N GLY A 166 -12.00 -20.65 8.42
CA GLY A 166 -11.48 -21.88 7.83
C GLY A 166 -10.63 -21.72 6.57
N HIS A 167 -10.43 -20.50 6.04
CA HIS A 167 -9.56 -20.31 4.88
C HIS A 167 -8.08 -20.62 5.24
N PRO A 168 -7.33 -21.33 4.37
CA PRO A 168 -5.89 -21.55 4.55
C PRO A 168 -5.12 -20.23 4.66
N ARG A 169 -4.00 -20.27 5.37
CA ARG A 169 -3.16 -19.09 5.63
C ARG A 169 -1.74 -19.26 5.12
N ASP A 170 -1.39 -20.47 4.70
CA ASP A 170 -0.02 -20.85 4.37
C ASP A 170 0.50 -20.05 3.16
N ASP A 171 -0.43 -19.62 2.30
CA ASP A 171 -0.12 -18.84 1.11
C ASP A 171 0.11 -17.34 1.42
N PHE A 172 -0.18 -16.84 2.63
CA PHE A 172 -0.03 -15.43 3.01
C PHE A 172 1.39 -15.13 3.50
N ASP A 173 2.32 -15.11 2.54
CA ASP A 173 3.77 -15.04 2.74
C ASP A 173 4.38 -13.67 2.47
N MET A 174 3.68 -12.76 1.79
CA MET A 174 4.19 -11.42 1.48
C MET A 174 3.65 -10.37 2.47
N PHE A 175 4.54 -9.51 2.96
CA PHE A 175 4.13 -8.35 3.76
C PHE A 175 3.42 -7.31 2.89
N ASN A 176 2.34 -6.75 3.42
CA ASN A 176 1.59 -5.70 2.74
C ASN A 176 2.07 -4.30 3.19
N PRO A 177 2.44 -3.38 2.28
CA PRO A 177 2.95 -2.05 2.61
C PRO A 177 2.03 -1.17 3.45
#